data_AF-A0A2D7X1I6-F1
#
_entry.id   AF-A0A2D7X1I6-F1
#
_cell.length_a   1.000
_cell.length_b   1.000
_cell.length_c   1.000
_cell.angle_alpha   90.00
_cell.angle_beta   90.00
_cell.angle_gamma   90.00
#
_symmetry.space_group_name_H-M   'P 1'
#
loop_
_entity.id
_entity.type
_entity.pdbx_description
1 polymer ?
#
loop_
_entity_poly.entity_id
_entity_poly.type
_entity_poly.pdbx_seq_one_letter_code
_entity_poly.pdbx_strand_id
1 'polypeptide(L)' 'MEIKIGDKLELNYEHDYITVEVIDIDADERGLMYVFTLGGSAGFDSYAYSNQVRKVNGKRI' A
#
# COMPACT_ATOMS: atom_id res chain seq x y z
N MET A 1 8.40 -10.58 -5.79
CA MET A 1 8.45 -9.75 -4.58
C MET A 1 7.29 -10.18 -3.70
N GLU A 2 7.50 -10.51 -2.43
CA GLU A 2 6.43 -10.92 -1.50
C GLU A 2 5.98 -9.70 -0.68
N ILE A 3 4.68 -9.37 -0.68
CA ILE A 3 4.07 -8.31 0.12
C ILE A 3 3.40 -8.94 1.35
N LYS A 4 3.53 -8.30 2.52
CA LYS A 4 2.99 -8.81 3.79
C LYS A 4 2.13 -7.75 4.48
N ILE A 5 1.19 -8.19 5.32
CA ILE A 5 0.47 -7.30 6.24
C ILE A 5 1.49 -6.56 7.11
N GLY A 6 1.31 -5.24 7.27
CA GLY A 6 2.24 -4.33 7.92
C GLY A 6 3.36 -3.78 7.03
N ASP A 7 3.50 -4.26 5.78
CA ASP A 7 4.45 -3.64 4.84
C ASP A 7 4.02 -2.20 4.54
N LYS A 8 4.98 -1.28 4.54
CA LYS A 8 4.82 0.07 4.00
C LYS A 8 5.23 0.11 2.54
N LEU A 9 4.34 0.60 1.69
CA LEU A 9 4.47 0.64 0.25
C LEU A 9 4.22 2.06 -0.27
N GLU A 10 4.67 2.33 -1.50
CA GLU A 10 4.24 3.51 -2.25
C GLU A 10 3.20 3.10 -3.28
N LEU A 11 1.98 3.61 -3.13
CA LEU A 11 0.87 3.43 -4.05
C LEU A 11 0.89 4.55 -5.10
N ASN A 12 0.84 4.19 -6.37
CA ASN A 12 0.62 5.12 -7.47
C ASN A 12 -0.87 5.48 -7.56
N TYR A 13 -1.24 6.68 -7.11
CA TYR A 13 -2.60 7.18 -7.04
C TYR A 13 -2.66 8.58 -7.68
N GLU A 14 -3.55 8.78 -8.67
CA GLU A 14 -3.77 10.08 -9.33
C GLU A 14 -2.48 10.79 -9.81
N HIS A 15 -1.50 10.02 -10.32
CA HIS A 15 -0.19 10.51 -10.78
C HIS A 15 0.81 10.89 -9.67
N ASP A 16 0.48 10.67 -8.40
CA ASP A 16 1.38 10.82 -7.26
C ASP A 16 1.68 9.48 -6.58
N TYR A 17 2.75 9.46 -5.79
CA TYR A 17 3.07 8.31 -4.92
C TYR A 17 2.72 8.66 -3.49
N ILE A 18 1.76 7.92 -2.94
CA ILE A 18 1.36 8.04 -1.53
C ILE A 18 1.89 6.85 -0.75
N THR A 19 2.36 7.09 0.48
CA THR A 19 2.78 6.00 1.35
C THR A 19 1.54 5.33 1.91
N VAL A 20 1.49 4.01 1.88
CA VAL A 20 0.39 3.21 2.44
C VAL A 20 0.94 2.08 3.30
N GLU A 21 0.15 1.60 4.25
CA GLU A 21 0.41 0.41 5.05
C GLU A 21 -0.57 -0.70 4.68
N VAL A 22 -0.09 -1.92 4.47
CA VAL A 22 -0.96 -3.07 4.18
C VAL A 22 -1.66 -3.51 5.45
N ILE A 23 -2.99 -3.44 5.46
CA ILE A 23 -3.83 -3.84 6.58
C ILE A 23 -4.30 -5.28 6.40
N ASP A 24 -4.66 -5.66 5.17
CA ASP A 24 -5.09 -7.02 4.84
C ASP A 24 -4.74 -7.39 3.39
N ILE A 25 -4.71 -8.68 3.08
CA ILE A 25 -4.47 -9.21 1.75
C ILE A 25 -5.62 -10.15 1.40
N ASP A 26 -6.31 -9.84 0.30
CA ASP A 26 -7.42 -10.65 -0.16
C ASP A 26 -6.90 -12.01 -0.69
N ALA A 27 -7.42 -13.10 -0.12
CA ALA A 27 -7.05 -14.45 -0.52
C ALA A 27 -7.82 -14.94 -1.75
N ASP A 28 -9.00 -14.37 -2.00
CA ASP A 28 -9.91 -14.74 -3.09
C ASP A 28 -9.58 -13.95 -4.37
N GLU A 29 -9.11 -12.70 -4.22
CA GLU A 29 -8.71 -11.86 -5.34
C GLU A 29 -7.18 -11.69 -5.44
N ARG A 30 -6.58 -12.32 -6.45
CA ARG A 30 -5.13 -12.40 -6.61
C ARG A 30 -4.48 -11.01 -6.70
N GLY A 31 -3.81 -10.64 -5.62
CA GLY A 31 -2.99 -9.43 -5.55
C GLY A 31 -3.79 -8.17 -5.20
N LEU A 32 -5.06 -8.30 -4.79
CA LEU A 32 -5.80 -7.22 -4.13
C LEU A 32 -5.39 -7.14 -2.66
N MET A 33 -5.27 -5.91 -2.15
CA MET A 33 -4.89 -5.64 -0.78
C MET A 33 -5.73 -4.50 -0.23
N TYR A 34 -6.00 -4.56 1.08
CA TYR A 34 -6.58 -3.45 1.82
C TYR A 34 -5.45 -2.65 2.46
N VAL A 35 -5.40 -1.35 2.18
CA VAL A 35 -4.29 -0.48 2.57
C VAL A 35 -4.78 0.80 3.25
N PHE A 36 -4.02 1.28 4.23
CA PHE A 36 -4.26 2.55 4.90
C PHE A 36 -3.26 3.60 4.42
N THR A 37 -3.75 4.76 4.00
CA THR A 37 -2.89 5.86 3.52
C THR A 37 -2.19 6.57 4.68
N LEU A 38 -0.85 6.60 4.62
CA LEU A 38 0.04 7.26 5.57
C LEU A 38 0.44 8.64 5.04
N GLY A 39 -0.11 9.70 5.63
CA GLY A 39 0.23 11.09 5.32
C GLY A 39 -0.97 11.89 4.82
N GLY A 40 -1.00 13.19 5.15
CA GLY A 40 -2.16 14.06 4.94
C GLY A 40 -2.91 14.38 6.24
N SER A 41 -3.87 15.31 6.17
CA SER A 41 -4.66 15.79 7.31
C SER A 41 -5.71 14.77 7.81
N ALA A 42 -5.97 13.71 7.06
CA ALA A 42 -6.74 12.54 7.48
C ALA A 42 -6.26 11.31 6.69
N GLY A 43 -5.84 10.25 7.40
CA GLY A 43 -5.62 8.95 6.76
C GLY A 43 -6.96 8.34 6.33
N PHE A 44 -6.95 7.59 5.23
CA PHE A 44 -8.12 6.88 4.72
C PHE A 44 -7.72 5.48 4.25
N ASP A 45 -8.66 4.55 4.38
CA ASP A 45 -8.50 3.19 3.88
C ASP A 45 -8.93 3.08 2.41
N SER A 46 -8.22 2.26 1.64
CA SER A 46 -8.56 1.98 0.24
C SER A 46 -8.12 0.58 -0.18
N TYR A 47 -8.61 0.13 -1.34
CA TYR A 47 -8.12 -1.09 -1.98
C TYR A 47 -7.03 -0.74 -3.00
N ALA A 48 -5.99 -1.57 -3.05
CA ALA A 48 -4.90 -1.42 -4.00
C ALA A 48 -4.46 -2.78 -4.55
N TYR A 49 -4.17 -2.81 -5.85
CA TYR A 49 -3.55 -3.99 -6.47
C TYR A 49 -2.03 -3.96 -6.34
N SER A 50 -1.44 -5.15 -6.23
CA SER A 50 0.01 -5.36 -6.13
C SER A 50 0.82 -4.78 -7.29
N ASN A 51 0.21 -4.53 -8.46
CA ASN A 51 0.84 -3.88 -9.61
C ASN A 51 0.81 -2.33 -9.54
N GLN A 52 0.04 -1.75 -8.63
CA GLN A 52 -0.04 -0.29 -8.41
C GLN A 52 0.93 0.19 -7.33
N VAL A 53 1.58 -0.74 -6.62
CA VAL A 53 2.44 -0.45 -5.48
C VAL A 53 3.90 -0.79 -5.77
N ARG A 54 4.82 -0.14 -5.05
CA ARG A 54 6.23 -0.51 -5.00
C ARG A 54 6.74 -0.50 -3.56
N LYS A 55 7.67 -1.41 -3.23
CA LYS A 55 8.32 -1.40 -1.91
C LYS A 55 9.20 -0.16 -1.77
N VAL A 56 9.12 0.48 -0.61
CA VAL A 56 10.05 1.55 -0.23
C VAL A 56 11.36 0.87 0.17
N ASN A 57 12.34 0.83 -0.74
CA ASN A 57 13.64 0.24 -0.43
C ASN A 57 14.37 1.09 0.63
N GLY A 58 14.32 0.65 1.88
CA GLY A 58 15.39 0.86 2.86
C GLY A 58 15.51 2.25 3.50
N LYS A 59 14.55 3.17 3.37
CA LYS A 59 14.58 4.39 4.18
C LYS A 59 13.94 4.11 5.55
N ARG A 60 14.79 3.85 6.53
CA ARG A 60 14.45 3.84 7.95
C ARG A 60 13.96 5.24 8.31
N ILE A 61 12.65 5.42 8.45
CA ILE A 61 12.04 6.55 9.17
C ILE A 61 12.13 6.28 10.66
#